data_AF-A0A117UUN4-F1
#
_entry.id   AF-A0A117UUN4-F1
#
_cell.length_a   1.000
_cell.length_b   1.000
_cell.length_c   1.000
_cell.angle_alpha   90.00
_cell.angle_beta   90.00
_cell.angle_gamma   90.00
#
_symmetry.space_group_name_H-M   'P 1'
#
loop_
_entity.id
_entity.type
_entity.pdbx_description
1 polymer ?
#
loop_
_entity_poly.entity_id
_entity_poly.type
_entity_poly.pdbx_seq_one_letter_code
_entity_poly.pdbx_strand_id
1 'polypeptide(L)'
;MKIMATLTPKRLRFVEEYLVDLNATQAAIRAGYSARTAQEQSSRLLSNAMVAAAITKAKEERAEATKITAQWVLEKAAQVFEEAHAENDRKNALRALEMCGKHIDVAAFKEAAGTEVNVNIASGLGHFYGEDGEAG
;
A
#
# COMPACT_ATOMS: atom_id res chain seq x y z
N MET A 1 -13.75 13.42 -19.85
CA MET A 1 -12.57 14.14 -19.29
C MET A 1 -13.03 15.23 -18.31
N LYS A 2 -13.49 14.88 -17.09
CA LYS A 2 -14.15 15.84 -16.18
C LYS A 2 -13.28 16.26 -14.97
N ILE A 3 -12.39 15.38 -14.48
CA ILE A 3 -11.52 15.66 -13.33
C ILE A 3 -10.34 16.57 -13.72
N MET A 4 -9.63 16.24 -14.80
CA MET A 4 -8.52 17.07 -15.32
C MET A 4 -8.95 18.51 -15.66
N ALA A 5 -10.15 18.69 -16.21
CA ALA A 5 -10.70 19.99 -16.59
C ALA A 5 -11.05 20.89 -15.39
N THR A 6 -11.11 20.33 -14.17
CA THR A 6 -11.42 21.08 -12.94
C THR A 6 -10.18 21.50 -12.16
N LEU A 7 -8.99 21.04 -12.56
CA LEU A 7 -7.73 21.47 -11.95
C LEU A 7 -7.31 22.82 -12.53
N THR A 8 -6.72 23.67 -11.68
CA THR A 8 -6.04 24.87 -12.17
C THR A 8 -4.84 24.46 -13.04
N PRO A 9 -4.43 25.29 -14.02
CA PRO A 9 -3.30 24.96 -14.90
C PRO A 9 -2.02 24.57 -14.13
N LYS A 10 -1.79 25.23 -12.99
CA LYS A 10 -0.63 24.96 -12.13
C LYS A 10 -0.70 23.59 -11.43
N ARG A 11 -1.89 23.18 -10.98
CA ARG A 11 -2.10 21.84 -10.39
C ARG A 11 -2.05 20.75 -11.44
N LEU A 12 -2.59 21.01 -12.63
CA LEU A 12 -2.49 20.10 -13.77
C LEU A 12 -1.01 19.85 -14.13
N ARG A 13 -0.22 20.93 -14.25
CA ARG A 13 1.22 20.81 -14.52
C ARG A 13 1.94 20.02 -13.42
N PHE A 14 1.57 20.20 -12.16
CA PHE A 14 2.13 19.37 -11.08
C PHE A 14 1.84 17.87 -11.28
N VAL A 15 0.62 17.51 -11.67
CA VAL A 15 0.26 16.11 -11.94
C VAL A 15 1.11 15.55 -13.08
N GLU A 16 1.22 16.28 -14.20
CA GLU A 16 2.02 15.88 -15.36
C GLU A 16 3.49 15.65 -14.96
N GLU A 17 4.09 16.62 -14.25
CA GLU A 17 5.49 16.56 -13.83
C GLU A 17 5.75 15.48 -12.77
N TYR A 18 4.77 15.19 -11.91
CA TYR A 18 4.88 14.13 -10.90
C TYR A 18 4.87 12.74 -11.53
N LEU A 19 4.11 12.55 -12.61
CA LEU A 19 4.02 11.26 -13.30
C LEU A 19 5.25 10.93 -14.16
N VAL A 20 6.22 11.84 -14.26
CA VAL A 20 7.49 11.59 -14.95
C VAL A 20 8.42 10.73 -14.09
N ASP A 21 8.63 11.11 -12.83
CA ASP A 21 9.66 10.54 -11.96
C ASP A 21 9.17 10.18 -10.54
N LEU A 22 7.89 10.42 -10.25
CA LEU A 22 7.27 10.27 -8.91
C LEU A 22 7.99 11.09 -7.82
N ASN A 23 8.67 12.18 -8.21
CA ASN A 23 9.32 13.10 -7.28
C ASN A 23 8.44 14.33 -7.04
N ALA A 24 7.72 14.33 -5.93
CA ALA A 24 6.74 15.37 -5.62
C ALA A 24 7.36 16.78 -5.49
N THR A 25 8.50 16.89 -4.80
CA THR A 25 9.18 18.18 -4.61
C THR A 25 9.65 18.76 -5.94
N GLN A 26 10.29 17.94 -6.79
CA GLN A 26 10.77 18.39 -8.09
C GLN A 26 9.61 18.67 -9.05
N ALA A 27 8.54 17.89 -9.01
CA ALA A 27 7.33 18.17 -9.76
C ALA A 27 6.72 19.53 -9.39
N ALA A 28 6.69 19.88 -8.11
CA ALA A 28 6.23 21.20 -7.67
C ALA A 28 7.13 22.32 -8.23
N ILE A 29 8.45 22.15 -8.22
CA ILE A 29 9.38 23.13 -8.80
C ILE A 29 9.13 23.31 -10.30
N ARG A 30 9.05 22.21 -11.06
CA ARG A 30 8.79 22.24 -12.51
C ARG A 30 7.41 22.80 -12.85
N ALA A 31 6.42 22.60 -11.98
CA ALA A 31 5.10 23.22 -12.08
C ALA A 31 5.06 24.71 -11.67
N GLY A 32 6.21 25.31 -11.34
CA GLY A 32 6.36 26.74 -11.04
C GLY A 32 6.00 27.12 -9.61
N TYR A 33 6.00 26.19 -8.66
CA TYR A 33 6.00 26.52 -7.23
C TYR A 33 7.38 26.99 -6.77
N SER A 34 7.43 27.81 -5.72
CA SER A 34 8.71 28.28 -5.18
C SER A 34 9.54 27.11 -4.68
N ALA A 35 10.81 27.04 -5.09
CA ALA A 35 11.74 26.02 -4.62
C ALA A 35 11.84 25.97 -3.09
N ARG A 36 11.77 27.13 -2.42
CA ARG A 36 11.83 27.21 -0.95
C ARG A 36 10.66 26.50 -0.26
N THR A 37 9.48 26.48 -0.88
CA THR A 37 8.27 25.87 -0.29
C THR A 37 7.79 24.65 -1.06
N ALA A 38 8.56 24.17 -2.05
CA ALA A 38 8.14 23.11 -2.95
C ALA A 38 7.80 21.81 -2.21
N GLN A 39 8.56 21.46 -1.17
CA GLN A 39 8.29 20.28 -0.36
C GLN A 39 6.92 20.38 0.32
N GLU A 40 6.64 21.46 1.05
CA GLU A 40 5.36 21.67 1.73
C GLU A 40 4.19 21.73 0.75
N GLN A 41 4.38 22.43 -0.37
CA GLN A 41 3.36 22.54 -1.42
C GLN A 41 3.07 21.19 -2.05
N SER A 42 4.11 20.41 -2.36
CA SER A 42 3.97 19.08 -2.95
C SER A 42 3.19 18.14 -2.02
N SER A 43 3.45 18.16 -0.72
CA SER A 43 2.71 17.38 0.28
C SER A 43 1.22 17.76 0.28
N ARG A 44 0.91 19.06 0.34
CA ARG A 44 -0.48 19.56 0.28
C ARG A 44 -1.18 19.20 -1.03
N LEU A 45 -0.46 19.22 -2.15
CA LEU A 45 -0.98 18.83 -3.46
C LEU A 45 -1.30 17.34 -3.51
N LEU A 46 -0.41 16.48 -3.00
CA LEU A 46 -0.67 15.04 -2.94
C LEU A 46 -1.84 14.68 -2.02
N SER A 47 -2.05 15.43 -0.93
CA SER A 47 -3.22 15.26 -0.05
C SER A 47 -4.51 15.85 -0.62
N ASN A 48 -4.45 16.66 -1.69
CA ASN A 48 -5.64 17.25 -2.29
C ASN A 48 -6.41 16.18 -3.08
N ALA A 49 -7.67 15.93 -2.71
CA ALA A 49 -8.49 14.87 -3.32
C ALA A 49 -8.59 14.95 -4.85
N MET A 50 -8.66 16.17 -5.43
CA MET A 50 -8.76 16.32 -6.89
C MET A 50 -7.44 16.00 -7.59
N VAL A 51 -6.31 16.40 -6.99
CA VAL A 51 -4.97 16.11 -7.51
C VAL A 51 -4.66 14.61 -7.36
N ALA A 52 -5.00 14.01 -6.22
CA ALA A 52 -4.85 12.58 -5.99
C ALA A 52 -5.67 11.77 -7.01
N ALA A 53 -6.96 12.10 -7.19
CA ALA A 53 -7.82 11.44 -8.17
C ALA A 53 -7.29 11.59 -9.61
N ALA A 54 -6.74 12.76 -9.94
CA ALA A 54 -6.10 13.03 -11.22
C ALA A 54 -4.85 12.15 -11.46
N ILE A 55 -3.99 12.00 -10.46
CA ILE A 55 -2.81 11.12 -10.51
C ILE A 55 -3.25 9.68 -10.69
N THR A 56 -4.22 9.20 -9.90
CA THR A 56 -4.73 7.83 -9.98
C THR A 56 -5.25 7.52 -11.38
N LYS A 57 -6.12 8.39 -11.91
CA LYS A 57 -6.69 8.22 -13.25
C LYS A 57 -5.63 8.20 -14.35
N ALA A 58 -4.64 9.09 -14.28
CA ALA A 58 -3.56 9.12 -15.26
C ALA A 58 -2.63 7.89 -15.17
N LYS A 59 -2.46 7.30 -13.97
CA LYS A 59 -1.78 6.01 -13.81
C LYS A 59 -2.58 4.87 -14.41
N GLU A 60 -3.90 4.85 -14.21
CA GLU A 60 -4.81 3.86 -14.82
C GLU A 60 -4.76 3.93 -16.35
N GLU A 61 -4.87 5.12 -16.93
CA GLU A 61 -4.79 5.33 -18.39
C GLU A 61 -3.44 4.88 -18.97
N ARG A 62 -2.34 5.13 -18.24
CA ARG A 62 -1.01 4.64 -18.64
C ARG A 62 -0.92 3.11 -18.55
N ALA A 63 -1.47 2.51 -17.51
CA ALA A 63 -1.52 1.06 -17.35
C ALA A 63 -2.36 0.40 -18.45
N GLU A 64 -3.50 1.00 -18.81
CA GLU A 64 -4.35 0.54 -19.91
C GLU A 64 -3.64 0.64 -21.27
N ALA A 65 -2.97 1.78 -21.54
CA ALA A 65 -2.25 1.99 -22.79
C ALA A 65 -1.05 1.05 -22.96
N THR A 66 -0.32 0.77 -21.88
CA THR A 66 0.87 -0.10 -21.91
C THR A 66 0.55 -1.57 -21.67
N LYS A 67 -0.65 -1.88 -21.16
CA LYS A 67 -1.06 -3.20 -20.64
C LYS A 67 -0.19 -3.72 -19.50
N ILE A 68 0.58 -2.84 -18.85
CA ILE A 68 1.40 -3.16 -17.69
C ILE A 68 0.55 -2.95 -16.45
N THR A 69 -0.15 -4.00 -16.04
CA THR A 69 -0.96 -4.03 -14.81
C THR A 69 -0.16 -4.65 -13.66
N ALA A 70 -0.62 -4.47 -12.41
CA ALA A 70 -0.03 -5.16 -11.26
C ALA A 70 -0.04 -6.68 -11.45
N GLN A 71 -1.15 -7.22 -11.98
CA GLN A 71 -1.26 -8.64 -12.33
C GLN A 71 -0.19 -9.06 -13.33
N TRP A 72 -0.01 -8.30 -14.42
CA TRP A 72 1.02 -8.59 -15.42
C TRP A 72 2.42 -8.58 -14.82
N VAL A 73 2.73 -7.62 -13.93
CA VAL A 73 4.03 -7.56 -13.24
C VAL A 73 4.25 -8.78 -12.36
N LEU A 74 3.24 -9.23 -11.61
CA LEU A 74 3.32 -10.42 -10.76
C LEU A 74 3.51 -11.70 -11.56
N GLU A 75 2.76 -11.87 -12.66
CA GLU A 75 2.92 -13.01 -13.58
C GLU A 75 4.33 -13.05 -14.17
N LYS A 76 4.85 -11.90 -14.62
CA LYS A 76 6.21 -11.81 -15.15
C LYS A 76 7.28 -11.98 -14.09
N ALA A 77 7.06 -11.51 -12.87
CA ALA A 77 7.98 -11.76 -11.76
C ALA A 77 8.08 -13.26 -11.44
N ALA A 78 6.94 -13.97 -11.41
CA ALA A 78 6.93 -15.41 -11.21
C ALA A 78 7.68 -16.15 -12.32
N GLN A 79 7.47 -15.78 -13.58
CA GLN A 79 8.21 -16.36 -14.71
C GLN A 79 9.72 -16.15 -14.57
N VAL A 80 10.16 -14.92 -14.29
CA VAL A 80 11.58 -14.59 -14.10
C VAL A 80 12.19 -15.33 -12.90
N PHE A 81 11.40 -15.55 -11.84
CA PHE A 81 11.83 -16.34 -10.70
C PHE A 81 12.13 -17.78 -11.10
N GLU A 82 11.23 -18.46 -11.82
CA GLU A 82 11.43 -19.84 -12.26
C GLU A 82 12.68 -19.98 -13.15
N GLU A 83 12.86 -19.06 -14.10
CA GLU A 83 14.03 -19.03 -14.99
C GLU A 83 15.33 -18.84 -14.18
N ALA A 84 15.38 -17.83 -13.31
CA ALA A 84 16.55 -17.56 -12.47
C ALA A 84 16.84 -18.70 -11.48
N HIS A 85 15.80 -19.36 -10.95
CA HIS A 85 15.96 -20.49 -10.05
C HIS A 85 16.56 -21.70 -10.77
N ALA A 86 16.08 -22.02 -11.97
CA ALA A 86 16.62 -23.09 -12.80
C ALA A 86 18.11 -22.87 -13.13
N GLU A 87 18.52 -21.63 -13.34
CA GLU A 87 19.92 -21.24 -13.61
C GLU A 87 20.79 -21.10 -12.35
N ASN A 88 20.26 -21.38 -11.16
CA ASN A 88 20.91 -21.10 -9.86
C ASN A 88 21.30 -19.62 -9.65
N ASP A 89 20.68 -18.68 -10.38
CA ASP A 89 20.83 -17.24 -10.15
C ASP A 89 19.96 -16.78 -8.97
N ARG A 90 20.45 -17.07 -7.77
CA ARG A 90 19.77 -16.74 -6.51
C ARG A 90 19.52 -15.24 -6.34
N LYS A 91 20.34 -14.37 -6.95
CA LYS A 91 20.20 -12.92 -6.80
C LYS A 91 18.98 -12.42 -7.57
N ASN A 92 18.81 -12.87 -8.81
CA ASN A 92 17.66 -12.49 -9.62
C ASN A 92 16.37 -13.13 -9.13
N ALA A 93 16.43 -14.38 -8.66
CA ALA A 93 15.30 -15.03 -7.99
C ALA A 93 14.82 -14.24 -6.75
N LEU A 94 15.75 -13.77 -5.90
CA LEU A 94 15.40 -12.97 -4.73
C LEU A 94 14.75 -11.63 -5.11
N ARG A 95 15.23 -10.97 -6.17
CA ARG A 95 14.65 -9.71 -6.65
C ARG A 95 13.22 -9.89 -7.16
N ALA A 96 12.93 -11.00 -7.84
CA ALA A 96 11.58 -11.34 -8.27
C ALA A 96 10.64 -11.55 -7.06
N LEU A 97 11.08 -12.31 -6.05
CA LEU A 97 10.33 -12.51 -4.81
C LEU A 97 10.08 -11.20 -4.05
N GLU A 98 11.08 -10.32 -3.97
CA GLU A 98 10.94 -8.99 -3.35
C GLU A 98 9.86 -8.16 -4.06
N MET A 99 9.81 -8.22 -5.39
CA MET A 99 8.79 -7.51 -6.18
C MET A 99 7.38 -8.03 -5.90
N CYS A 100 7.21 -9.35 -5.82
CA CYS A 100 5.96 -9.98 -5.42
C CYS A 100 5.54 -9.59 -4.00
N GLY A 101 6.47 -9.63 -3.03
CA GLY A 101 6.20 -9.26 -1.65
C GLY A 101 5.75 -7.80 -1.48
N LYS A 102 6.36 -6.86 -2.21
CA LYS A 102 5.97 -5.44 -2.16
C LYS A 102 4.57 -5.17 -2.72
N HIS A 103 4.11 -5.95 -3.69
CA HIS A 103 2.82 -5.71 -4.37
C HIS A 103 1.64 -6.38 -3.68
N ILE A 104 1.85 -7.52 -3.00
CA ILE A 104 0.76 -8.26 -2.36
C ILE A 104 0.35 -7.62 -1.03
N ASP A 105 1.14 -6.68 -0.48
CA ASP A 105 1.15 -6.34 0.94
C ASP A 105 1.37 -7.64 1.72
N VAL A 106 2.50 -7.79 2.41
CA VAL A 106 2.84 -9.05 3.12
C VAL A 106 1.94 -9.23 4.37
N ALA A 107 0.65 -8.88 4.28
CA ALA A 107 -0.41 -9.22 5.22
C ALA A 107 -0.64 -10.74 5.29
N ALA A 108 -0.19 -11.52 4.31
CA ALA A 108 -0.16 -12.99 4.39
C ALA A 108 0.65 -13.52 5.59
N PHE A 109 1.52 -12.70 6.21
CA PHE A 109 2.23 -13.05 7.45
C PHE A 109 1.62 -12.42 8.72
N LYS A 110 0.55 -11.63 8.62
CA LYS A 110 -0.18 -11.11 9.79
C LYS A 110 -1.23 -12.09 10.36
N GLU A 111 -1.55 -13.17 9.66
CA GLU A 111 -2.48 -14.23 10.12
C GLU A 111 -1.81 -15.30 11.01
N ALA A 112 -0.92 -14.90 11.93
CA ALA A 112 -0.36 -15.82 12.92
C ALA A 112 -0.19 -15.19 14.32
N ALA A 113 -1.05 -14.24 14.68
CA ALA A 113 -1.10 -13.70 16.04
C ALA A 113 -2.55 -13.43 16.45
N GLY A 114 -3.32 -14.49 16.68
CA GLY A 114 -4.71 -14.35 17.09
C GLY A 114 -5.45 -15.67 17.23
N THR A 115 -4.95 -16.60 18.03
CA THR A 115 -5.80 -17.68 18.58
C THR A 115 -5.97 -17.41 20.07
N GLU A 116 -6.97 -16.60 20.43
CA GLU A 116 -7.48 -16.61 21.80
C GLU A 116 -8.27 -17.92 22.00
N VAL A 117 -7.66 -18.85 22.74
CA VAL A 117 -8.35 -20.05 23.22
C VAL A 117 -9.21 -19.63 24.42
N ASN A 118 -10.51 -19.44 24.20
CA ASN A 118 -11.49 -19.36 25.29
C ASN A 118 -11.79 -20.79 25.78
N VAL A 119 -11.05 -21.27 26.78
CA VAL A 119 -11.47 -22.44 27.55
C VAL A 119 -12.49 -21.99 28.58
N ASN A 120 -13.76 -22.19 28.31
CA ASN A 120 -14.82 -21.94 29.27
C ASN A 120 -14.90 -23.13 30.25
N ILE A 121 -14.08 -23.11 31.30
CA ILE A 121 -14.20 -24.07 32.41
C ILE A 121 -15.31 -23.58 33.34
N ALA A 122 -16.57 -23.77 32.90
CA ALA A 122 -17.73 -23.62 33.76
C ALA A 122 -18.29 -25.00 34.11
N SER A 123 -17.49 -25.81 34.80
CA SER A 123 -17.99 -26.97 35.53
C SER A 123 -16.97 -27.41 36.57
N GLY A 124 -17.25 -27.10 37.83
CA GLY A 124 -16.68 -27.82 38.96
C GLY A 124 -15.78 -27.01 39.88
N LEU A 125 -16.34 -26.03 40.61
CA LEU A 125 -15.86 -25.63 41.93
C LEU A 125 -17.06 -25.14 42.77
N GLY A 126 -18.04 -26.03 42.92
CA GLY A 126 -19.13 -25.93 43.88
C GLY A 126 -18.97 -27.02 44.94
N HIS A 127 -17.93 -26.93 45.76
CA HIS A 127 -17.77 -27.68 47.00
C HIS A 127 -16.56 -27.09 47.76
N PHE A 128 -16.58 -27.11 49.09
CA PHE A 128 -15.58 -26.56 50.04
C PHE A 128 -15.84 -25.11 50.50
N TYR A 129 -16.94 -24.85 51.19
CA TYR A 129 -17.14 -25.02 52.64
C TYR A 129 -18.52 -24.42 52.98
N GLY A 130 -19.42 -25.24 53.49
CA GLY A 130 -20.70 -24.80 54.04
C GLY A 130 -20.58 -24.39 55.52
N GLU A 131 -21.67 -23.77 55.99
CA GLU A 131 -22.16 -23.66 57.38
C GLU A 131 -21.16 -23.07 58.39
N ASP A 132 -21.38 -21.87 58.91
CA ASP A 132 -22.26 -21.62 60.07
C ASP A 132 -22.82 -20.18 59.96
N GLY A 133 -24.07 -19.86 60.28
CA GLY A 133 -24.81 -20.23 61.49
C GLY A 133 -24.94 -18.99 62.38
N GLU A 134 -26.17 -18.52 62.56
CA GLU A 134 -26.60 -17.30 63.26
C GLU A 134 -26.15 -17.16 64.72
N ALA A 135 -26.11 -15.91 65.22
CA ALA A 135 -26.56 -15.48 66.56
C ALA A 135 -26.26 -13.95 66.71
N GLY A 136 -27.18 -13.07 67.15
CA GLY A 136 -28.36 -13.31 67.96
C GLY A 136 -27.99 -13.42 69.41
#